data_AF-A0A968BX13-F1
#
_entry.id   AF-A0A968BX13-F1
#
_cell.length_a   1.000
_cell.length_b   1.000
_cell.length_c   1.000
_cell.angle_alpha   90.00
_cell.angle_beta   90.00
_cell.angle_gamma   90.00
#
_symmetry.space_group_name_H-M   'P 1'
#
loop_
_entity.id
_entity.type
_entity.pdbx_description
1 polymer ?
#
loop_
_entity_poly.entity_id
_entity_poly.type
_entity_poly.pdbx_seq_one_letter_code
_entity_poly.pdbx_strand_id
1 'polypeptide(L)' 'MIVQLQVQTHARSELQDITAQAQQEVANSGVQDGLCHVFVPHTTAALTLNENWDPDV' A
#
# COMPACT_ATOMS: atom_id res chain seq x y z
N MET A 1 12.21 -2.77 -10.42
CA MET A 1 12.25 -3.82 -9.38
C MET A 1 10.79 -4.13 -9.02
N ILE A 2 10.42 -5.40 -8.88
CA ILE A 2 9.07 -5.78 -8.45
C ILE A 2 9.24 -6.48 -7.11
N VAL A 3 8.52 -6.00 -6.09
CA VAL A 3 8.49 -6.56 -4.74
C VAL A 3 7.05 -6.95 -4.40
N GLN A 4 6.89 -7.94 -3.53
CA GLN A 4 5.57 -8.39 -3.07
C GLN A 4 5.37 -7.95 -1.62
N LEU A 5 4.31 -7.18 -1.38
CA LEU A 5 3.85 -6.83 -0.05
C LEU A 5 2.68 -7.75 0.33
N GLN A 6 2.79 -8.43 1.47
CA GLN A 6 1.70 -9.23 2.02
C GLN A 6 0.88 -8.38 2.99
N VAL A 7 -0.42 -8.25 2.70
CA VAL A 7 -1.38 -7.53 3.53
C VAL A 7 -2.38 -8.54 4.06
N GLN A 8 -2.44 -8.69 5.37
CA GLN A 8 -3.39 -9.58 6.03
C GLN A 8 -4.66 -8.80 6.37
N THR A 9 -5.82 -9.39 6.06
CA THR A 9 -7.12 -8.78 6.38
C THR A 9 -7.87 -9.57 7.46
N HIS A 10 -8.64 -8.87 8.29
CA HIS A 10 -9.32 -9.42 9.48
C HIS A 10 -10.84 -9.28 9.45
N ALA A 11 -11.39 -8.43 8.58
CA ALA A 11 -12.82 -8.24 8.37
C ALA A 11 -13.22 -8.42 6.89
N ARG A 12 -14.53 -8.56 6.64
CA ARG A 12 -15.08 -8.63 5.26
C ARG A 12 -14.80 -7.37 4.44
N SER A 13 -14.76 -6.22 5.11
CA SER A 13 -14.50 -4.90 4.52
C SER A 13 -13.70 -4.12 5.54
N GLU A 14 -12.54 -3.64 5.13
CA GLU A 14 -11.59 -2.91 5.98
C GLU A 14 -10.66 -2.07 5.10
N LEU A 15 -10.09 -1.02 5.69
CA LEU A 15 -9.03 -0.24 5.10
C LEU A 15 -7.73 -0.58 5.83
N GLN A 16 -6.74 -1.06 5.08
CA GLN A 16 -5.40 -1.34 5.59
C GLN A 16 -4.46 -0.26 5.10
N ASP A 17 -3.84 0.48 6.04
CA ASP A 17 -2.80 1.44 5.69
C ASP A 17 -1.48 0.70 5.42
N ILE A 18 -1.04 0.74 4.16
CA ILE A 18 0.21 0.13 3.69
C ILE A 18 1.33 1.14 3.50
N THR A 19 1.13 2.40 3.88
CA THR A 19 2.05 3.51 3.61
C THR A 19 3.45 3.24 4.14
N ALA A 20 3.57 2.76 5.39
CA ALA A 20 4.87 2.46 5.99
C ALA A 20 5.60 1.32 5.26
N GLN A 21 4.88 0.28 4.85
CA GLN A 21 5.45 -0.85 4.11
C GLN A 21 5.93 -0.41 2.73
N ALA A 22 5.12 0.36 1.99
CA ALA A 22 5.49 0.90 0.69
C ALA A 22 6.69 1.84 0.78
N GLN A 23 6.75 2.72 1.78
CA GLN A 23 7.89 3.61 2.02
C GLN A 23 9.19 2.84 2.30
N GLN A 24 9.11 1.77 3.10
CA GLN A 24 10.27 0.93 3.39
C GLN A 24 10.83 0.29 2.11
N GLU A 25 9.96 -0.22 1.23
CA GLU A 25 10.41 -0.82 -0.04
C GLU A 25 10.97 0.21 -1.02
N VAL A 26 10.38 1.41 -1.08
CA VAL A 26 10.96 2.53 -1.86
C VAL A 26 12.34 2.89 -1.34
N ALA A 27 12.53 2.99 -0.02
CA ALA A 27 13.83 3.26 0.59
C ALA A 27 14.86 2.14 0.30
N ASN A 28 14.44 0.87 0.41
CA ASN A 28 15.27 -0.29 0.11
C ASN A 28 15.72 -0.34 -1.36
N SER A 29 14.91 0.21 -2.27
CA SER A 29 15.24 0.26 -3.70
C SER A 29 16.42 1.18 -4.03
N GLY A 30 16.75 2.14 -3.14
CA GLY A 30 17.78 3.15 -3.34
C GLY A 30 17.45 4.23 -4.39
N VAL A 31 16.26 4.18 -5.00
CA VAL A 31 15.80 5.15 -5.99
C VAL A 31 15.57 6.51 -5.31
N GLN A 32 16.19 7.56 -5.82
CA GLN A 32 16.03 8.93 -5.32
C GLN A 32 14.89 9.68 -6.01
N ASP A 33 14.72 9.47 -7.32
CA ASP A 33 13.69 10.09 -8.14
C ASP A 33 13.10 9.08 -9.11
N GLY A 34 11.77 8.98 -9.17
CA GLY A 34 11.08 8.03 -10.05
C GLY A 34 9.61 7.86 -9.73
N LEU A 35 9.05 6.72 -10.18
CA LEU A 35 7.66 6.35 -9.97
C LEU A 35 7.58 5.06 -9.15
N CYS A 36 6.80 5.08 -8.06
CA CYS A 36 6.36 3.87 -7.36
C CYS A 36 5.00 3.44 -7.91
N HIS A 37 4.95 2.28 -8.58
CA HIS A 37 3.70 1.71 -9.08
C HIS A 37 3.23 0.60 -8.13
N VAL A 38 2.05 0.80 -7.54
CA VAL A 38 1.43 -0.16 -6.63
C VAL A 38 0.25 -0.82 -7.34
N PHE A 39 0.18 -2.15 -7.29
CA PHE A 39 -0.84 -2.93 -7.98
C PHE A 39 -1.37 -4.02 -7.05
N VAL A 40 -2.70 -4.21 -7.06
CA VAL A 40 -3.37 -5.30 -6.33
C VAL A 40 -3.81 -6.36 -7.34
N PRO A 41 -3.26 -7.59 -7.28
CA PRO A 41 -3.60 -8.68 -8.20
C PRO A 41 -4.92 -9.39 -7.84
N HIS A 42 -5.85 -8.72 -7.16
CA HIS A 42 -7.10 -9.29 -6.67
C HIS A 42 -8.29 -8.51 -7.22
N THR A 43 -9.35 -9.21 -7.61
CA THR A 43 -10.57 -8.57 -8.15
C THR A 43 -11.52 -8.08 -7.06
N THR A 44 -11.27 -8.43 -5.80
CA THR A 44 -12.12 -8.12 -4.63
C THR A 44 -11.46 -7.16 -3.64
N ALA A 45 -10.32 -6.57 -4.02
CA ALA A 45 -9.62 -5.56 -3.25
C ALA A 45 -9.19 -4.43 -4.19
N ALA A 46 -9.00 -3.24 -3.65
CA ALA A 46 -8.62 -2.06 -4.42
C ALA A 46 -7.53 -1.28 -3.66
N LEU A 47 -6.85 -0.40 -4.39
CA LEU A 47 -5.98 0.62 -3.82
C LEU A 47 -6.70 1.95 -3.89
N THR A 48 -6.54 2.74 -2.83
CA THR A 48 -6.98 4.12 -2.79
C THR A 48 -5.93 4.96 -2.06
N LEU A 49 -5.91 6.26 -2.37
CA LEU A 49 -5.21 7.26 -1.57
C LEU A 49 -6.30 8.13 -0.93
N ASN A 50 -6.32 8.19 0.39
CA ASN A 50 -7.27 8.98 1.17
C ASN A 50 -6.54 9.67 2.33
N GLU A 51 -7.27 10.49 3.09
CA GLU A 51 -6.79 11.07 4.34
C GLU A 51 -6.43 9.96 5.34
N ASN A 52 -5.36 10.18 6.10
CA ASN A 52 -4.83 9.21 7.08
C ASN A 52 -4.66 9.85 8.47
N TRP A 53 -5.50 10.84 8.79
CA TRP A 53 -5.43 11.59 10.06
C TRP A 53 -6.69 11.44 10.92
N ASP A 54 -7.85 11.27 10.30
CA ASP A 54 -9.13 11.03 10.97
C ASP A 54 -9.58 9.57 10.73
N PRO A 55 -9.76 8.74 11.77
CA PRO A 55 -10.20 7.35 11.62
C PRO A 55 -11.65 7.21 11.13
N ASP A 56 -12.44 8.30 11.15
CA ASP A 56 -13.81 8.31 10.60
C ASP A 56 -13.85 8.53 9.07
N VAL A 57 -12.69 8.77 8.43
CA VAL A 57 -12.51 8.99 6.98
C VAL A 57 -11.91 7.77 6.30
#